data_AF-A0A969TJU0-F1
#
_entry.id   AF-A0A969TJU0-F1
#
_cell.length_a   1.000
_cell.length_b   1.000
_cell.length_c   1.000
_cell.angle_alpha   90.00
_cell.angle_beta   90.00
_cell.angle_gamma   90.00
#
_symmetry.space_group_name_H-M   'P 1'
#
loop_
_entity.id
_entity.type
_entity.pdbx_description
1 polymer ?
#
loop_
_entity_poly.entity_id
_entity_poly.type
_entity_poly.pdbx_seq_one_letter_code
_entity_poly.pdbx_strand_id
1 'polypeptide(L)'
;MQQESLKRVARYLQEQLQAKAQSIPLQVQCAFNKANLMVLVQHPPGTVLDSQQVFLVLEQLITRLPNELIAPILSNINVGTSQIKLFLRILGQPKPYAFHHFEFAAIAPPNPEDDLLTVIQEPVRTDRQSRATVASPDSPQLASPEPGLPEPDRLEPDLPRANREQVRSPVSQPSTSPESTTLPAVSNRKSAIVPARSPAPDPAPSHFNARLWLMVGGGVAAVVLLGGGALVLTRPCVIGECPSLQTAQALSQQSAQTIKSAQSEQVSQQATGQLTEARRLVNEIPPWSRYHGEATALQQSLDQVIEAESQAESAMQKGQAAAQSVTEWQAAQSLWRAAIAQLKTVSQNNPLHTYAQERLISYQANLAFTDQRVAAEQDAQKRLQSAKKTAELAETRRNTAQQLQDWQTAQSTWQMAVNALNQIPNSTTSHAEAQPLLESYLSRLAEVRDRTTKELSASKMYQQAVSSEQRAKTWQQQNQWSQAAASWRNALLYARQVPNGTSYSDRAQTLVTTYTGSLKQAETIVKIRGDMDRVCTAEGKICDYTIKSDAIEVRLTPTYERRVRTLGGLSSFSGDQETMYKINKHLASLGSALQTVCNNASLPIEVYNSDNELIGAFSPGAAM
;
A
#
# COMPACT_ATOMS: atom_id res chain seq x y z
N MET A 1 16.15 7.89 34.41
CA MET A 1 16.91 8.00 33.15
C MET A 1 16.14 7.41 31.96
N GLN A 2 15.80 6.11 31.95
CA GLN A 2 15.21 5.44 30.76
C GLN A 2 13.79 5.91 30.36
N GLN A 3 12.90 6.08 31.34
CA GLN A 3 11.51 6.50 31.09
C GLN A 3 11.41 7.95 30.59
N GLU A 4 12.40 8.78 30.92
CA GLU A 4 12.45 10.18 30.51
C GLU A 4 12.95 10.34 29.07
N SER A 5 13.89 9.50 28.64
CA SER A 5 14.29 9.39 27.24
C SER A 5 13.15 8.89 26.35
N LEU A 6 12.37 7.89 26.79
CA LEU A 6 11.17 7.44 26.08
C LEU A 6 10.09 8.52 25.97
N LYS A 7 9.88 9.31 27.02
CA LYS A 7 8.96 10.46 26.98
C LYS A 7 9.42 11.52 25.97
N ARG A 8 10.72 11.77 25.86
CA ARG A 8 11.29 12.70 24.86
C ARG A 8 11.07 12.19 23.44
N VAL A 9 11.30 10.91 23.18
CA VAL A 9 11.04 10.26 21.88
C VAL A 9 9.54 10.30 21.54
N ALA A 10 8.68 9.93 22.48
CA ALA A 10 7.23 9.96 22.29
C ALA A 10 6.73 11.38 21.94
N ARG A 11 7.27 12.42 22.62
CA ARG A 11 6.93 13.81 22.33
C ARG A 11 7.38 14.25 20.94
N TYR A 12 8.62 13.93 20.56
CA TYR A 12 9.14 14.22 19.22
C TYR A 12 8.29 13.55 18.13
N LEU A 13 7.99 12.26 18.27
CA LEU A 13 7.14 11.54 17.33
C LEU A 13 5.73 12.11 17.28
N GLN A 14 5.16 12.51 18.43
CA GLN A 14 3.85 13.13 18.49
C GLN A 14 3.82 14.47 17.72
N GLU A 15 4.78 15.35 17.95
CA GLU A 15 4.84 16.66 17.25
C GLU A 15 4.96 16.48 15.73
N GLN A 16 5.88 15.62 15.28
CA GLN A 16 6.12 15.38 13.86
C GLN A 16 4.94 14.68 13.17
N LEU A 17 4.30 13.74 13.84
CA LEU A 17 3.14 13.02 13.29
C LEU A 17 1.89 13.91 13.28
N GLN A 18 1.66 14.70 14.35
CA GLN A 18 0.55 15.63 14.45
C GLN A 18 0.57 16.69 13.34
N ALA A 19 1.77 17.19 12.98
CA ALA A 19 1.95 18.15 11.88
C ALA A 19 1.53 17.57 10.51
N LYS A 20 1.58 16.24 10.33
CA LYS A 20 1.22 15.55 9.09
C LYS A 20 -0.22 15.04 9.06
N ALA A 21 -0.91 14.99 10.21
CA ALA A 21 -2.20 14.32 10.37
C ALA A 21 -3.45 15.19 10.13
N GLN A 22 -3.34 16.31 9.39
CA GLN A 22 -4.45 17.14 8.90
C GLN A 22 -5.60 17.36 9.92
N SER A 23 -5.25 17.75 11.15
CA SER A 23 -6.19 18.08 12.26
C SER A 23 -6.80 16.90 13.04
N ILE A 24 -6.36 15.66 12.83
CA ILE A 24 -6.73 14.52 13.69
C ILE A 24 -5.85 14.56 14.96
N PRO A 25 -6.40 14.65 16.18
CA PRO A 25 -5.59 14.65 17.39
C PRO A 25 -5.04 13.24 17.66
N LEU A 26 -3.72 13.12 17.72
CA LEU A 26 -3.01 11.86 17.96
C LEU A 26 -2.29 11.87 19.31
N GLN A 27 -2.29 10.73 19.98
CA GLN A 27 -1.50 10.51 21.19
C GLN A 27 -0.46 9.43 20.96
N VAL A 28 0.82 9.73 21.19
CA VAL A 28 1.91 8.77 21.01
C VAL A 28 2.46 8.35 22.37
N GLN A 29 2.64 7.04 22.56
CA GLN A 29 3.25 6.46 23.75
C GLN A 29 4.36 5.49 23.32
N CYS A 30 5.49 5.53 24.03
CA CYS A 30 6.62 4.63 23.78
C CYS A 30 6.95 3.80 25.02
N ALA A 31 7.23 2.52 24.83
CA ALA A 31 7.61 1.59 25.90
C ALA A 31 8.63 0.57 25.39
N PHE A 32 9.43 -0.01 26.29
CA PHE A 32 10.25 -1.18 25.98
C PHE A 32 9.59 -2.45 26.46
N ASN A 33 9.64 -3.51 25.66
CA ASN A 33 9.22 -4.85 26.05
C ASN A 33 10.19 -5.89 25.48
N LYS A 34 10.90 -6.61 26.36
CA LYS A 34 11.89 -7.64 25.98
C LYS A 34 12.85 -7.16 24.87
N ALA A 35 13.53 -6.02 25.11
CA ALA A 35 14.45 -5.35 24.18
C ALA A 35 13.84 -4.82 22.86
N ASN A 36 12.51 -4.87 22.67
CA ASN A 36 11.84 -4.26 21.53
C ASN A 36 11.26 -2.90 21.91
N LEU A 37 11.46 -1.89 21.05
CA LEU A 37 10.79 -0.61 21.18
C LEU A 37 9.36 -0.73 20.67
N MET A 38 8.39 -0.46 21.53
CA MET A 38 6.98 -0.38 21.17
C MET A 38 6.54 1.07 21.09
N VAL A 39 5.91 1.44 19.98
CA VAL A 39 5.31 2.75 19.75
C VAL A 39 3.82 2.57 19.51
N LEU A 40 3.00 3.14 20.38
CA LEU A 40 1.55 3.12 20.29
C LEU A 40 1.07 4.51 19.88
N VAL A 41 0.31 4.59 18.79
CA VAL A 41 -0.41 5.80 18.38
C VAL A 41 -1.90 5.59 18.59
N GLN A 42 -2.53 6.55 19.26
CA GLN A 42 -3.96 6.54 19.53
C GLN A 42 -4.68 7.71 18.88
N HIS A 43 -5.92 7.48 18.47
CA HIS A 43 -6.78 8.49 17.87
C HIS A 43 -8.23 8.35 18.36
N PRO A 44 -9.06 9.41 18.29
CA PRO A 44 -10.46 9.36 18.66
C PRO A 44 -11.29 8.39 17.80
N PRO A 45 -12.39 7.84 18.33
CA PRO A 45 -13.35 7.08 17.52
C PRO A 45 -13.97 7.98 16.44
N GLY A 46 -14.30 7.40 15.28
CA GLY A 46 -14.91 8.12 14.15
C GLY A 46 -13.93 8.80 13.20
N THR A 47 -12.62 8.79 13.48
CA THR A 47 -11.60 9.29 12.53
C THR A 47 -11.00 8.15 11.72
N VAL A 48 -10.93 8.30 10.40
CA VAL A 48 -10.30 7.33 9.49
C VAL A 48 -8.83 7.70 9.34
N LEU A 49 -7.93 6.92 9.92
CA LEU A 49 -6.49 7.00 9.68
C LEU A 49 -6.07 5.91 8.71
N ASP A 50 -5.33 6.29 7.67
CA ASP A 50 -4.62 5.34 6.82
C ASP A 50 -3.47 4.73 7.63
N SER A 51 -3.66 3.48 8.05
CA SER A 51 -2.71 2.78 8.91
C SER A 51 -1.35 2.58 8.23
N GLN A 52 -1.33 2.30 6.93
CA GLN A 52 -0.09 2.10 6.17
C GLN A 52 0.68 3.42 6.07
N GLN A 53 -0.01 4.52 5.76
CA GLN A 53 0.62 5.83 5.67
C GLN A 53 1.19 6.28 7.03
N VAL A 54 0.45 6.07 8.13
CA VAL A 54 0.92 6.40 9.48
C VAL A 54 2.16 5.56 9.84
N PHE A 55 2.16 4.27 9.53
CA PHE A 55 3.31 3.41 9.79
C PHE A 55 4.53 3.79 8.94
N LEU A 56 4.36 4.11 7.66
CA LEU A 56 5.45 4.58 6.79
C LEU A 56 6.07 5.89 7.32
N VAL A 57 5.25 6.82 7.78
CA VAL A 57 5.72 8.08 8.37
C VAL A 57 6.46 7.82 9.69
N LEU A 58 5.93 6.96 10.56
CA LEU A 58 6.60 6.59 11.81
C LEU A 58 7.94 5.90 11.57
N GLU A 59 8.02 5.00 10.60
CA GLU A 59 9.26 4.32 10.23
C GLU A 59 10.32 5.32 9.74
N GLN A 60 9.94 6.28 8.89
CA GLN A 60 10.82 7.37 8.45
C GLN A 60 11.27 8.29 9.59
N LEU A 61 10.38 8.59 10.55
CA LEU A 61 10.71 9.45 11.68
C LEU A 61 11.65 8.75 12.67
N ILE A 62 11.46 7.45 12.90
CA ILE A 62 12.29 6.66 13.81
C ILE A 62 13.67 6.41 13.22
N THR A 63 13.76 6.12 11.91
CA THR A 63 15.04 5.95 11.20
C THR A 63 15.86 7.25 11.08
N ARG A 64 15.22 8.41 11.28
CA ARG A 64 15.87 9.74 11.26
C ARG A 64 15.87 10.43 12.62
N LEU A 65 15.74 9.67 13.71
CA LEU A 65 15.82 10.26 15.06
C LEU A 65 17.18 10.94 15.25
N PRO A 66 17.21 12.18 15.78
CA PRO A 66 18.46 12.84 16.16
C PRO A 66 19.32 11.97 17.08
N ASN A 67 20.64 12.04 16.95
CA ASN A 67 21.58 11.21 17.70
C ASN A 67 21.39 11.29 19.22
N GLU A 68 21.01 12.46 19.74
CA GLU A 68 20.72 12.68 21.16
C GLU A 68 19.51 11.89 21.68
N LEU A 69 18.52 11.66 20.82
CA LEU A 69 17.30 10.90 21.14
C LEU A 69 17.48 9.40 20.89
N ILE A 70 18.34 9.02 19.95
CA ILE A 70 18.55 7.63 19.54
C ILE A 70 19.58 6.89 20.39
N ALA A 71 20.62 7.58 20.88
CA ALA A 71 21.69 6.97 21.68
C ALA A 71 21.19 6.23 22.94
N PRO A 72 20.21 6.75 23.72
CA PRO A 72 19.65 6.02 24.86
C PRO A 72 18.77 4.83 24.47
N ILE A 73 18.27 4.80 23.23
CA ILE A 73 17.47 3.69 22.70
C ILE A 73 18.41 2.57 22.24
N LEU A 74 19.48 2.92 21.53
CA LEU A 74 20.50 1.98 21.02
C LEU A 74 21.18 1.19 22.14
N SER A 75 21.41 1.79 23.30
CA SER A 75 21.99 1.09 24.45
C SER A 75 21.09 -0.02 25.04
N ASN A 76 19.85 -0.14 24.57
CA ASN A 76 18.84 -1.11 25.05
C ASN A 76 18.32 -2.04 23.94
N ILE A 77 18.87 -1.93 22.73
CA ILE A 77 18.47 -2.69 21.54
C ILE A 77 19.67 -3.52 21.11
N ASN A 78 19.48 -4.83 20.97
CA ASN A 78 20.46 -5.69 20.32
C ASN A 78 20.32 -5.54 18.80
N VAL A 79 21.27 -4.82 18.20
CA VAL A 79 21.34 -4.59 16.74
C VAL A 79 21.33 -5.95 16.02
N GLY A 80 20.38 -6.13 15.09
CA GLY A 80 20.18 -7.38 14.34
C GLY A 80 19.21 -8.41 14.96
N THR A 81 18.72 -8.22 16.19
CA THR A 81 17.72 -9.13 16.81
C THR A 81 16.52 -8.42 17.45
N SER A 82 16.63 -7.11 17.65
CA SER A 82 15.58 -6.29 18.28
C SER A 82 14.75 -5.58 17.21
N GLN A 83 13.42 -5.64 17.36
CA GLN A 83 12.46 -5.06 16.42
C GLN A 83 11.81 -3.81 17.00
N ILE A 84 11.46 -2.87 16.11
CA ILE A 84 10.57 -1.77 16.43
C ILE A 84 9.15 -2.21 16.07
N LYS A 85 8.24 -2.07 17.04
CA LYS A 85 6.84 -2.50 16.95
C LYS A 85 5.91 -1.30 17.02
N LEU A 86 5.15 -1.07 15.97
CA LEU A 86 4.23 0.05 15.83
C LEU A 86 2.78 -0.45 15.96
N PHE A 87 1.98 0.24 16.76
CA PHE A 87 0.59 -0.11 17.02
C PHE A 87 -0.32 1.10 16.81
N LEU A 88 -1.48 0.89 16.17
CA LEU A 88 -2.56 1.88 16.12
C LEU A 88 -3.76 1.40 16.91
N ARG A 89 -4.33 2.31 17.71
CA ARG A 89 -5.46 2.00 18.59
C ARG A 89 -6.46 3.14 18.65
N ILE A 90 -7.75 2.80 18.64
CA ILE A 90 -8.79 3.78 18.91
C ILE A 90 -8.81 4.06 20.42
N LEU A 91 -8.90 5.33 20.81
CA LEU A 91 -8.97 5.74 22.22
C LEU A 91 -10.13 5.02 22.92
N GLY A 92 -9.86 4.43 24.09
CA GLY A 92 -10.84 3.64 24.85
C GLY A 92 -10.97 2.16 24.46
N GLN A 93 -10.43 1.73 23.32
CA GLN A 93 -10.39 0.31 22.95
C GLN A 93 -9.22 -0.41 23.64
N PRO A 94 -9.40 -1.65 24.13
CA PRO A 94 -8.33 -2.38 24.82
C PRO A 94 -7.23 -2.88 23.87
N LYS A 95 -7.57 -3.18 22.60
CA LYS A 95 -6.66 -3.78 21.62
C LYS A 95 -6.35 -2.81 20.46
N PRO A 96 -5.10 -2.78 19.95
CA PRO A 96 -4.79 -2.10 18.72
C PRO A 96 -5.48 -2.79 17.53
N TYR A 97 -5.91 -2.00 16.54
CA TYR A 97 -6.59 -2.49 15.34
C TYR A 97 -5.64 -2.66 14.15
N ALA A 98 -4.43 -2.08 14.21
CA ALA A 98 -3.39 -2.25 13.21
C ALA A 98 -2.00 -2.36 13.87
N PHE A 99 -1.10 -3.10 13.23
CA PHE A 99 0.25 -3.38 13.71
C PHE A 99 1.24 -3.41 12.53
N HIS A 100 2.45 -2.90 12.75
CA HIS A 100 3.58 -2.99 11.83
C HIS A 100 4.87 -3.20 12.62
N HIS A 101 5.87 -3.86 12.01
CA HIS A 101 7.18 -3.99 12.61
C HIS A 101 8.28 -3.87 11.56
N PHE A 102 9.44 -3.37 11.99
CA PHE A 102 10.64 -3.32 11.17
C PHE A 102 11.90 -3.48 12.05
N GLU A 103 13.00 -3.86 11.41
CA GLU A 103 14.27 -4.05 12.09
C GLU A 103 15.04 -2.74 12.19
N PHE A 104 15.74 -2.56 13.31
CA PHE A 104 16.63 -1.42 13.48
C PHE A 104 17.87 -1.64 12.61
N ALA A 105 17.87 -1.11 11.37
CA ALA A 105 19.08 -1.08 10.55
C ALA A 105 20.13 -0.23 11.24
N ALA A 106 21.33 -0.77 11.47
CA ALA A 106 22.44 -0.03 12.06
C ALA A 106 22.70 1.22 11.21
N ILE A 107 22.31 2.38 11.73
CA ILE A 107 22.74 3.67 11.21
C ILE A 107 24.23 3.72 11.54
N ALA A 108 25.08 3.39 10.57
CA ALA A 108 26.50 3.68 10.67
C ALA A 108 26.63 5.20 10.92
N PRO A 109 27.41 5.65 11.92
CA PRO A 109 27.67 7.06 12.08
C PRO A 109 28.27 7.60 10.77
N PRO A 110 27.84 8.77 10.29
CA PRO A 110 28.50 9.41 9.14
C PRO A 110 29.97 9.61 9.50
N ASN A 111 30.85 9.18 8.59
CA ASN A 111 32.28 9.34 8.73
C ASN A 111 32.59 10.86 8.82
N PRO A 112 33.37 11.35 9.81
CA PRO A 112 33.57 12.80 10.01
C PRO A 112 34.38 13.51 8.92
N GLU A 113 34.70 12.85 7.80
CA GLU A 113 35.60 13.39 6.77
C GLU A 113 34.88 14.05 5.57
N ASP A 114 33.56 13.99 5.49
CA ASP A 114 32.80 14.57 4.35
C ASP A 114 32.25 16.00 4.60
N ASP A 115 32.55 16.63 5.75
CA ASP A 115 32.04 17.98 6.10
C ASP A 115 33.11 19.08 6.10
N LEU A 116 34.20 18.87 5.37
CA LEU A 116 35.19 19.89 5.06
C LEU A 116 35.38 19.93 3.55
N LEU A 117 34.58 20.74 2.86
CA LEU A 117 34.96 21.58 1.71
C LEU A 117 33.70 22.10 1.01
N THR A 118 32.95 22.99 1.65
CA THR A 118 32.23 24.03 0.90
C THR A 118 32.02 25.25 1.79
N VAL A 119 32.21 26.45 1.20
CA VAL A 119 32.01 27.80 1.79
C VAL A 119 33.27 28.23 2.60
N ILE A 120 34.15 29.15 2.18
CA ILE A 120 33.97 30.52 1.65
C ILE A 120 35.24 30.97 0.87
N GLN A 121 35.08 31.51 -0.35
CA GLN A 121 35.83 32.68 -0.87
C GLN A 121 34.78 33.81 -0.88
N GLU A 122 34.98 35.03 -0.38
CA GLU A 122 36.16 35.84 -0.05
C GLU A 122 35.66 37.06 0.80
N PRO A 123 36.46 38.12 1.04
CA PRO A 123 37.41 38.33 2.15
C PRO A 123 36.90 39.36 3.19
N VAL A 124 37.61 39.56 4.31
CA VAL A 124 37.89 40.87 4.92
C VAL A 124 38.85 40.73 6.13
N ARG A 125 39.76 41.72 6.20
CA ARG A 125 40.77 42.07 7.23
C ARG A 125 40.19 42.03 8.67
N THR A 126 40.91 41.90 9.78
CA THR A 126 42.17 42.56 10.20
C THR A 126 42.62 41.95 11.55
N ASP A 127 43.94 41.93 11.76
CA ASP A 127 44.69 42.17 12.99
C ASP A 127 44.61 41.28 14.26
N ARG A 128 45.82 40.75 14.60
CA ARG A 128 46.55 40.75 15.90
C ARG A 128 45.84 40.11 17.12
N GLN A 129 46.45 39.30 17.99
CA GLN A 129 47.85 39.22 18.43
C GLN A 129 48.04 37.98 19.35
N SER A 130 49.12 37.22 19.10
CA SER A 130 50.06 36.56 20.06
C SER A 130 49.59 35.54 21.11
N ARG A 131 50.17 34.30 21.05
CA ARG A 131 51.33 33.81 21.86
C ARG A 131 51.29 32.26 21.99
N ALA A 132 52.11 31.52 21.23
CA ALA A 132 53.29 30.72 21.65
C ALA A 132 53.03 29.69 22.78
N THR A 133 53.35 28.39 22.64
CA THR A 133 54.68 27.77 22.85
C THR A 133 54.56 26.25 22.55
N VAL A 134 55.21 25.67 21.51
CA VAL A 134 56.48 24.89 21.46
C VAL A 134 56.47 23.47 22.08
N ALA A 135 56.96 22.52 21.26
CA ALA A 135 57.72 21.27 21.56
C ALA A 135 57.05 19.89 21.33
N SER A 136 57.40 19.26 20.19
CA SER A 136 57.80 17.84 20.07
C SER A 136 59.17 17.61 20.77
N PRO A 137 59.76 16.39 20.87
CA PRO A 137 59.48 15.12 20.18
C PRO A 137 59.57 13.85 21.07
N ASP A 138 59.22 12.69 20.52
CA ASP A 138 60.09 11.49 20.49
C ASP A 138 59.31 10.22 20.11
N SER A 139 59.84 9.50 19.12
CA SER A 139 59.71 8.05 18.94
C SER A 139 61.10 7.47 19.17
N PRO A 140 61.27 6.22 19.64
CA PRO A 140 61.56 5.17 18.64
C PRO A 140 61.19 3.71 19.00
N GLN A 141 61.13 2.89 17.94
CA GLN A 141 61.51 1.45 17.84
C GLN A 141 60.65 0.39 18.56
N LEU A 142 60.58 -0.88 18.18
CA LEU A 142 60.89 -1.73 17.00
C LEU A 142 60.70 -3.17 17.52
N ALA A 143 59.93 -4.04 16.87
CA ALA A 143 60.15 -5.51 16.86
C ALA A 143 59.05 -6.26 16.09
N SER A 144 59.45 -6.91 15.00
CA SER A 144 58.78 -8.11 14.45
C SER A 144 59.28 -9.37 15.21
N PRO A 145 58.63 -10.54 15.13
CA PRO A 145 58.89 -11.44 13.99
C PRO A 145 57.68 -12.28 13.47
N GLU A 146 57.78 -12.66 12.20
CA GLU A 146 57.09 -13.77 11.48
C GLU A 146 57.51 -15.17 12.02
N PRO A 147 57.09 -16.35 11.46
CA PRO A 147 56.03 -16.70 10.50
C PRO A 147 55.23 -17.99 10.86
N GLY A 148 54.24 -18.39 10.04
CA GLY A 148 53.78 -19.79 10.01
C GLY A 148 52.41 -20.05 9.37
N LEU A 149 52.40 -20.45 8.10
CA LEU A 149 51.33 -21.24 7.47
C LEU A 149 51.50 -22.73 7.84
N PRO A 150 50.41 -23.49 8.05
CA PRO A 150 50.08 -24.49 7.03
C PRO A 150 48.57 -24.64 6.75
N GLU A 151 48.29 -25.20 5.57
CA GLU A 151 46.99 -25.53 4.97
C GLU A 151 46.55 -26.97 5.35
N PRO A 152 45.46 -27.54 4.80
CA PRO A 152 44.23 -27.92 5.52
C PRO A 152 44.12 -29.44 5.80
N ASP A 153 43.26 -29.83 6.73
CA ASP A 153 42.88 -31.24 6.90
C ASP A 153 41.37 -31.49 6.98
N ARG A 154 40.97 -32.52 6.24
CA ARG A 154 39.64 -33.12 6.05
C ARG A 154 39.28 -33.98 7.26
N LEU A 155 38.02 -34.01 7.67
CA LEU A 155 37.37 -35.22 8.19
C LEU A 155 35.82 -35.05 8.21
N GLU A 156 35.12 -36.01 7.61
CA GLU A 156 33.67 -36.25 7.72
C GLU A 156 33.28 -36.64 9.17
N PRO A 157 31.98 -36.72 9.49
CA PRO A 157 31.39 -38.07 9.57
C PRO A 157 29.89 -38.21 9.18
N ASP A 158 29.64 -39.32 8.47
CA ASP A 158 28.59 -40.35 8.60
C ASP A 158 27.13 -40.07 9.04
N LEU A 159 26.23 -40.63 8.22
CA LEU A 159 24.84 -41.03 8.48
C LEU A 159 24.75 -42.27 9.40
N PRO A 160 23.56 -42.56 9.93
CA PRO A 160 22.99 -43.87 9.64
C PRO A 160 21.55 -43.87 9.13
N ARG A 161 21.20 -45.04 8.59
CA ARG A 161 20.21 -45.43 7.58
C ARG A 161 19.11 -46.29 8.23
N ALA A 162 17.90 -46.29 7.64
CA ALA A 162 16.91 -47.39 7.51
C ALA A 162 15.47 -46.82 7.54
N ASN A 163 14.46 -47.27 6.78
CA ASN A 163 14.34 -48.25 5.70
C ASN A 163 13.01 -47.94 4.96
N ARG A 164 12.96 -48.27 3.66
CA ARG A 164 11.77 -48.23 2.80
C ARG A 164 11.66 -49.58 2.09
N GLU A 165 10.53 -50.26 2.29
CA GLU A 165 10.00 -51.32 1.41
C GLU A 165 8.56 -50.89 1.06
N GLN A 166 8.30 -50.43 -0.17
CA GLN A 166 7.93 -51.17 -1.39
C GLN A 166 6.52 -51.77 -1.38
N VAL A 167 5.85 -51.59 -2.53
CA VAL A 167 4.66 -52.25 -3.13
C VAL A 167 3.67 -51.15 -3.56
N ARG A 168 3.12 -51.01 -4.78
CA ARG A 168 3.27 -51.58 -6.14
C ARG A 168 2.27 -50.79 -7.02
N SER A 169 2.64 -50.31 -8.21
CA SER A 169 1.69 -49.91 -9.28
C SER A 169 1.35 -51.13 -10.16
N PRO A 170 0.24 -51.15 -10.93
CA PRO A 170 0.24 -50.62 -12.32
C PRO A 170 -1.12 -50.03 -12.79
N VAL A 171 -1.17 -48.95 -13.59
CA VAL A 171 -1.32 -48.86 -15.07
C VAL A 171 -2.52 -49.63 -15.67
N SER A 172 -3.44 -48.91 -16.36
CA SER A 172 -3.94 -49.17 -17.75
C SER A 172 -5.07 -48.23 -18.19
N GLN A 173 -4.93 -47.60 -19.36
CA GLN A 173 -5.97 -47.16 -20.32
C GLN A 173 -6.05 -48.24 -21.45
N PRO A 174 -7.07 -48.38 -22.35
CA PRO A 174 -7.62 -47.32 -23.23
C PRO A 174 -9.09 -47.48 -23.76
N SER A 175 -9.43 -46.53 -24.65
CA SER A 175 -10.63 -46.18 -25.45
C SER A 175 -11.53 -47.26 -26.10
N THR A 176 -12.84 -46.95 -26.28
CA THR A 176 -13.67 -47.27 -27.47
C THR A 176 -14.91 -46.34 -27.61
N SER A 177 -15.33 -46.07 -28.85
CA SER A 177 -16.63 -45.55 -29.35
C SER A 177 -17.12 -46.53 -30.46
N PRO A 178 -18.30 -46.44 -31.15
CA PRO A 178 -19.50 -45.59 -31.04
C PRO A 178 -20.87 -46.37 -31.11
N GLU A 179 -21.99 -45.62 -31.17
CA GLU A 179 -23.20 -45.85 -32.02
C GLU A 179 -24.61 -46.09 -31.38
N SER A 180 -25.47 -45.08 -31.61
CA SER A 180 -26.92 -44.99 -31.89
C SER A 180 -28.00 -45.77 -31.09
N THR A 181 -29.00 -45.04 -30.57
CA THR A 181 -30.46 -45.26 -30.79
C THR A 181 -31.30 -44.07 -30.22
N THR A 182 -31.87 -43.29 -31.15
CA THR A 182 -33.26 -42.75 -31.24
C THR A 182 -33.97 -41.99 -30.08
N LEU A 183 -34.41 -40.77 -30.43
CA LEU A 183 -35.38 -39.83 -29.81
C LEU A 183 -36.81 -40.41 -29.60
N PRO A 184 -37.78 -39.76 -28.88
CA PRO A 184 -37.92 -38.30 -28.69
C PRO A 184 -38.39 -37.72 -27.32
N ALA A 185 -38.08 -36.44 -27.18
CA ALA A 185 -38.74 -35.31 -26.49
C ALA A 185 -39.86 -35.54 -25.45
N VAL A 186 -39.63 -35.06 -24.21
CA VAL A 186 -40.66 -34.37 -23.41
C VAL A 186 -40.04 -33.15 -22.69
N SER A 187 -40.76 -32.04 -22.87
CA SER A 187 -40.61 -30.69 -22.33
C SER A 187 -40.21 -30.60 -20.85
N ASN A 188 -39.11 -29.87 -20.56
CA ASN A 188 -38.68 -29.58 -19.20
C ASN A 188 -39.20 -28.19 -18.79
N ARG A 189 -40.20 -28.19 -17.90
CA ARG A 189 -40.91 -27.01 -17.39
C ARG A 189 -40.16 -26.46 -16.17
N LYS A 190 -39.88 -25.15 -16.20
CA LYS A 190 -39.30 -24.35 -15.10
C LYS A 190 -40.14 -24.49 -13.82
N SER A 191 -39.53 -24.91 -12.72
CA SER A 191 -40.09 -24.77 -11.38
C SER A 191 -39.75 -23.40 -10.82
N ALA A 192 -40.75 -22.52 -10.82
CA ALA A 192 -40.81 -21.35 -9.97
C ALA A 192 -41.61 -21.74 -8.72
N ILE A 193 -40.99 -21.62 -7.54
CA ILE A 193 -41.65 -21.77 -6.26
C ILE A 193 -42.30 -20.42 -5.94
N VAL A 194 -43.64 -20.41 -5.99
CA VAL A 194 -44.53 -19.32 -5.56
C VAL A 194 -45.26 -19.80 -4.31
N PRO A 195 -45.37 -18.98 -3.25
CA PRO A 195 -46.07 -19.36 -2.02
C PRO A 195 -47.60 -19.30 -2.20
N ALA A 196 -48.28 -20.32 -1.65
CA ALA A 196 -49.72 -20.51 -1.78
C ALA A 196 -50.52 -19.60 -0.85
N ARG A 197 -51.55 -18.98 -1.44
CA ARG A 197 -52.62 -18.19 -0.84
C ARG A 197 -53.85 -19.11 -0.72
N SER A 198 -54.39 -19.27 0.48
CA SER A 198 -55.65 -20.00 0.72
C SER A 198 -56.86 -19.09 0.46
N PRO A 199 -57.90 -19.54 -0.27
CA PRO A 199 -59.24 -18.99 -0.21
C PRO A 199 -60.19 -19.86 0.61
N ALA A 200 -61.16 -19.20 1.23
CA ALA A 200 -62.27 -19.77 2.01
C ALA A 200 -63.24 -20.59 1.14
N PRO A 201 -64.01 -21.52 1.75
CA PRO A 201 -65.21 -22.09 1.13
C PRO A 201 -66.50 -21.47 1.69
N ASP A 202 -67.36 -21.00 0.77
CA ASP A 202 -68.80 -20.80 0.99
C ASP A 202 -69.52 -22.16 1.02
N PRO A 203 -70.60 -22.31 1.81
CA PRO A 203 -71.62 -23.31 1.53
C PRO A 203 -72.96 -22.68 1.11
N ALA A 204 -73.42 -23.12 -0.07
CA ALA A 204 -74.78 -22.94 -0.58
C ALA A 204 -75.76 -23.94 0.07
N PRO A 205 -77.09 -23.74 -0.06
CA PRO A 205 -78.10 -24.27 0.85
C PRO A 205 -78.57 -25.70 0.49
N SER A 206 -78.97 -26.45 1.52
CA SER A 206 -79.62 -27.75 1.38
C SER A 206 -81.14 -27.61 1.33
N HIS A 207 -81.74 -28.23 0.31
CA HIS A 207 -83.17 -28.41 0.15
C HIS A 207 -83.66 -29.54 1.07
N PHE A 208 -84.65 -29.28 1.90
CA PHE A 208 -85.48 -30.32 2.50
C PHE A 208 -86.95 -30.05 2.20
N ASN A 209 -87.55 -31.01 1.50
CA ASN A 209 -88.98 -31.06 1.20
C ASN A 209 -89.77 -31.46 2.45
N ALA A 210 -90.77 -30.66 2.80
CA ALA A 210 -91.96 -31.14 3.49
C ALA A 210 -93.17 -30.31 3.03
N ARG A 211 -93.85 -30.82 1.98
CA ARG A 211 -95.28 -30.56 1.77
C ARG A 211 -96.03 -31.08 3.00
N LEU A 212 -96.93 -30.29 3.60
CA LEU A 212 -98.38 -30.49 3.46
C LEU A 212 -99.21 -29.52 4.34
N TRP A 213 -100.34 -29.12 3.75
CA TRP A 213 -101.57 -28.55 4.29
C TRP A 213 -101.69 -27.05 4.55
N LEU A 214 -102.77 -26.57 3.92
CA LEU A 214 -103.27 -25.22 3.72
C LEU A 214 -104.61 -25.12 4.49
N MET A 215 -104.92 -23.90 4.92
CA MET A 215 -106.22 -23.37 5.32
C MET A 215 -106.80 -23.79 6.68
N VAL A 216 -107.07 -22.81 7.56
CA VAL A 216 -108.41 -22.22 7.80
C VAL A 216 -108.30 -21.19 8.94
N GLY A 217 -108.87 -20.00 8.74
CA GLY A 217 -109.63 -19.32 9.81
C GLY A 217 -108.96 -18.18 10.58
N GLY A 218 -109.15 -16.96 10.06
CA GLY A 218 -109.84 -15.88 10.78
C GLY A 218 -109.29 -15.32 12.11
N GLY A 219 -108.88 -14.05 12.05
CA GLY A 219 -109.14 -13.08 13.11
C GLY A 219 -108.11 -12.95 14.22
N VAL A 220 -107.31 -11.88 14.18
CA VAL A 220 -107.52 -10.66 14.98
C VAL A 220 -106.30 -9.77 14.72
N ALA A 221 -106.52 -8.67 14.02
CA ALA A 221 -105.61 -7.54 14.01
C ALA A 221 -105.71 -6.86 15.38
N ALA A 222 -104.69 -7.00 16.21
CA ALA A 222 -104.53 -6.18 17.42
C ALA A 222 -103.05 -6.00 17.77
N VAL A 223 -102.58 -4.77 17.57
CA VAL A 223 -101.49 -4.11 18.32
C VAL A 223 -100.08 -4.71 18.18
N VAL A 224 -99.34 -4.28 17.15
CA VAL A 224 -97.87 -4.36 17.10
C VAL A 224 -97.28 -2.95 16.93
N LEU A 225 -97.51 -2.08 17.92
CA LEU A 225 -96.86 -0.75 17.96
C LEU A 225 -96.07 -0.45 19.24
N LEU A 226 -95.94 -1.38 20.19
CA LEU A 226 -95.15 -1.14 21.42
C LEU A 226 -94.39 -2.41 21.88
N GLY A 227 -93.65 -3.04 20.97
CA GLY A 227 -92.87 -4.25 21.26
C GLY A 227 -91.40 -4.21 20.86
N GLY A 228 -90.91 -3.10 20.27
CA GLY A 228 -89.53 -2.98 19.78
C GLY A 228 -88.58 -2.19 20.70
N GLY A 229 -89.11 -1.44 21.68
CA GLY A 229 -88.30 -0.52 22.50
C GLY A 229 -87.54 -1.17 23.67
N ALA A 230 -87.99 -2.33 24.15
CA ALA A 230 -87.46 -2.91 25.39
C ALA A 230 -86.12 -3.66 25.22
N LEU A 231 -85.80 -4.17 24.03
CA LEU A 231 -84.53 -4.89 23.76
C LEU A 231 -83.38 -3.97 23.32
N VAL A 232 -83.62 -2.66 23.18
CA VAL A 232 -82.57 -1.68 22.91
C VAL A 232 -81.95 -1.17 24.22
N LEU A 233 -82.71 -1.16 25.32
CA LEU A 233 -82.27 -0.64 26.63
C LEU A 233 -81.52 -1.67 27.49
N THR A 234 -81.52 -2.95 27.12
CA THR A 234 -80.77 -4.00 27.86
C THR A 234 -79.36 -4.21 27.33
N ARG A 235 -78.94 -3.48 26.28
CA ARG A 235 -77.56 -3.56 25.80
C ARG A 235 -76.61 -2.88 26.80
N PRO A 236 -75.46 -3.50 27.12
CA PRO A 236 -74.47 -2.87 27.98
C PRO A 236 -74.06 -1.51 27.42
N CYS A 237 -73.78 -0.54 28.31
CA CYS A 237 -73.41 0.85 27.98
C CYS A 237 -74.54 1.82 27.58
N VAL A 238 -75.83 1.44 27.67
CA VAL A 238 -76.97 2.36 27.42
C VAL A 238 -77.43 3.09 28.70
N ILE A 239 -77.41 2.42 29.86
CA ILE A 239 -77.76 2.97 31.17
C ILE A 239 -76.70 2.54 32.19
N GLY A 240 -76.09 3.48 32.91
CA GLY A 240 -75.06 3.17 33.92
C GLY A 240 -73.65 3.05 33.35
N GLU A 241 -72.80 2.23 33.97
CA GLU A 241 -71.40 2.03 33.57
C GLU A 241 -71.26 1.26 32.23
N CYS A 242 -70.10 1.39 31.58
CA CYS A 242 -69.79 0.67 30.34
C CYS A 242 -68.58 -0.28 30.54
N PRO A 243 -68.84 -1.56 30.89
CA PRO A 243 -67.78 -2.52 31.16
C PRO A 243 -66.87 -2.75 29.94
N SER A 244 -67.39 -2.71 28.71
CA SER A 244 -66.59 -2.89 27.50
C SER A 244 -65.58 -1.75 27.30
N LEU A 245 -65.99 -0.49 27.51
CA LEU A 245 -65.07 0.67 27.43
C LEU A 245 -64.01 0.61 28.53
N GLN A 246 -64.41 0.31 29.78
CA GLN A 246 -63.47 0.17 30.90
C GLN A 246 -62.46 -0.97 30.65
N THR A 247 -62.94 -2.11 30.14
CA THR A 247 -62.08 -3.26 29.81
C THR A 247 -61.12 -2.92 28.67
N ALA A 248 -61.58 -2.20 27.63
CA ALA A 248 -60.71 -1.74 26.54
C ALA A 248 -59.63 -0.76 27.01
N GLN A 249 -59.97 0.17 27.92
CA GLN A 249 -58.99 1.07 28.55
C GLN A 249 -58.00 0.30 29.42
N ALA A 250 -58.46 -0.70 30.19
CA ALA A 250 -57.61 -1.55 31.00
C ALA A 250 -56.65 -2.40 30.14
N LEU A 251 -57.13 -2.98 29.03
CA LEU A 251 -56.30 -3.71 28.05
C LEU A 251 -55.26 -2.79 27.41
N SER A 252 -55.62 -1.53 27.11
CA SER A 252 -54.69 -0.53 26.60
C SER A 252 -53.56 -0.25 27.60
N GLN A 253 -53.89 -0.07 28.88
CA GLN A 253 -52.88 0.13 29.93
C GLN A 253 -52.04 -1.13 30.21
N GLN A 254 -52.67 -2.31 30.19
CA GLN A 254 -51.99 -3.57 30.36
C GLN A 254 -50.98 -3.81 29.23
N SER A 255 -51.34 -3.49 27.98
CA SER A 255 -50.42 -3.60 26.85
C SER A 255 -49.18 -2.72 26.99
N ALA A 256 -49.32 -1.54 27.61
CA ALA A 256 -48.19 -0.68 27.93
C ALA A 256 -47.27 -1.33 28.97
N GLN A 257 -47.81 -2.02 29.98
CA GLN A 257 -47.02 -2.77 30.96
C GLN A 257 -46.32 -3.97 30.31
N THR A 258 -47.03 -4.68 29.42
CA THR A 258 -46.47 -5.80 28.65
C THR A 258 -45.27 -5.35 27.83
N ILE A 259 -45.34 -4.21 27.14
CA ILE A 259 -44.22 -3.66 26.36
C ILE A 259 -43.06 -3.15 27.22
N LYS A 260 -43.31 -2.59 28.41
CA LYS A 260 -42.22 -2.23 29.35
C LYS A 260 -41.36 -3.44 29.76
N SER A 261 -41.95 -4.62 29.80
CA SER A 261 -41.25 -5.87 30.09
C SER A 261 -40.71 -6.60 28.86
N ALA A 262 -40.94 -6.08 27.66
CA ALA A 262 -40.69 -6.79 26.41
C ALA A 262 -39.20 -6.78 26.03
N GLN A 263 -38.54 -7.90 26.27
CA GLN A 263 -37.23 -8.23 25.67
C GLN A 263 -37.37 -9.16 24.45
N SER A 264 -38.58 -9.58 24.10
CA SER A 264 -38.85 -10.60 23.07
C SER A 264 -39.97 -10.20 22.11
N GLU A 265 -39.83 -10.60 20.86
CA GLU A 265 -40.80 -10.41 19.76
C GLU A 265 -42.18 -10.97 20.10
N GLN A 266 -42.23 -12.09 20.83
CA GLN A 266 -43.47 -12.73 21.26
C GLN A 266 -44.28 -11.87 22.25
N VAL A 267 -43.58 -11.07 23.08
CA VAL A 267 -44.22 -10.14 24.01
C VAL A 267 -44.78 -8.91 23.26
N SER A 268 -44.14 -8.51 22.17
CA SER A 268 -44.63 -7.45 21.28
C SER A 268 -45.93 -7.88 20.54
N GLN A 269 -46.00 -9.14 20.11
CA GLN A 269 -47.21 -9.69 19.50
C GLN A 269 -48.36 -9.79 20.51
N GLN A 270 -48.08 -10.21 21.74
CA GLN A 270 -49.08 -10.27 22.82
C GLN A 270 -49.67 -8.88 23.12
N ALA A 271 -48.84 -7.85 23.23
CA ALA A 271 -49.30 -6.49 23.47
C ALA A 271 -50.17 -5.95 22.32
N THR A 272 -49.80 -6.26 21.06
CA THR A 272 -50.59 -5.90 19.88
C THR A 272 -51.93 -6.66 19.85
N GLY A 273 -51.95 -7.91 20.31
CA GLY A 273 -53.16 -8.70 20.50
C GLY A 273 -54.13 -8.06 21.52
N GLN A 274 -53.62 -7.55 22.64
CA GLN A 274 -54.43 -6.82 23.63
C GLN A 274 -55.05 -5.55 23.05
N LEU A 275 -54.32 -4.80 22.23
CA LEU A 275 -54.85 -3.62 21.54
C LEU A 275 -55.93 -3.98 20.53
N THR A 276 -55.76 -5.09 19.80
CA THR A 276 -56.74 -5.56 18.83
C THR A 276 -58.04 -5.99 19.52
N GLU A 277 -57.93 -6.65 20.68
CA GLU A 277 -59.08 -7.00 21.51
C GLU A 277 -59.75 -5.77 22.12
N ALA A 278 -58.97 -4.77 22.58
CA ALA A 278 -59.51 -3.49 23.02
C ALA A 278 -60.30 -2.79 21.91
N ARG A 279 -59.80 -2.80 20.66
CA ARG A 279 -60.51 -2.26 19.49
C ARG A 279 -61.83 -3.00 19.26
N ARG A 280 -61.82 -4.33 19.35
CA ARG A 280 -63.03 -5.16 19.21
C ARG A 280 -64.11 -4.78 20.22
N LEU A 281 -63.74 -4.63 21.50
CA LEU A 281 -64.66 -4.25 22.59
C LEU A 281 -65.24 -2.84 22.43
N VAL A 282 -64.46 -1.90 21.92
CA VAL A 282 -64.92 -0.53 21.64
C VAL A 282 -65.91 -0.49 20.48
N ASN A 283 -65.66 -1.29 19.43
CA ASN A 283 -66.54 -1.38 18.25
C ASN A 283 -67.93 -1.98 18.55
N GLU A 284 -68.09 -2.69 19.68
CA GLU A 284 -69.38 -3.22 20.12
C GLU A 284 -70.29 -2.14 20.74
N ILE A 285 -69.74 -0.96 21.07
CA ILE A 285 -70.48 0.13 21.70
C ILE A 285 -71.38 0.82 20.65
N PRO A 286 -72.72 0.81 20.82
CA PRO A 286 -73.61 1.35 19.81
C PRO A 286 -73.56 2.89 19.68
N PRO A 287 -73.95 3.46 18.53
CA PRO A 287 -73.98 4.91 18.27
C PRO A 287 -74.90 5.71 19.20
N TRP A 288 -75.91 5.08 19.79
CA TRP A 288 -76.83 5.70 20.74
C TRP A 288 -76.35 5.63 22.20
N SER A 289 -75.17 5.05 22.49
CA SER A 289 -74.61 5.05 23.84
C SER A 289 -74.09 6.44 24.22
N ARG A 290 -74.28 6.85 25.48
CA ARG A 290 -73.66 8.07 26.03
C ARG A 290 -72.12 8.06 25.95
N TYR A 291 -71.52 6.87 25.91
CA TYR A 291 -70.08 6.67 25.83
C TYR A 291 -69.55 6.66 24.39
N HIS A 292 -70.41 6.83 23.39
CA HIS A 292 -70.00 6.70 21.99
C HIS A 292 -68.87 7.67 21.60
N GLY A 293 -68.90 8.93 22.05
CA GLY A 293 -67.83 9.89 21.75
C GLY A 293 -66.46 9.45 22.26
N GLU A 294 -66.41 8.96 23.51
CA GLU A 294 -65.18 8.40 24.11
C GLU A 294 -64.73 7.11 23.41
N ALA A 295 -65.69 6.25 23.07
CA ALA A 295 -65.46 5.03 22.31
C ALA A 295 -64.84 5.35 20.94
N THR A 296 -65.42 6.27 20.16
CA THR A 296 -64.87 6.65 18.84
C THR A 296 -63.48 7.27 18.95
N ALA A 297 -63.23 8.12 19.96
CA ALA A 297 -61.91 8.71 20.18
C ALA A 297 -60.85 7.66 20.54
N LEU A 298 -61.20 6.69 21.40
CA LEU A 298 -60.32 5.57 21.74
C LEU A 298 -60.11 4.64 20.54
N GLN A 299 -61.15 4.34 19.76
CA GLN A 299 -61.07 3.55 18.54
C GLN A 299 -60.09 4.17 17.55
N GLN A 300 -60.21 5.47 17.27
CA GLN A 300 -59.32 6.17 16.34
C GLN A 300 -57.85 6.10 16.81
N SER A 301 -57.63 6.16 18.12
CA SER A 301 -56.29 6.05 18.71
C SER A 301 -55.74 4.61 18.61
N LEU A 302 -56.58 3.60 18.83
CA LEU A 302 -56.24 2.19 18.63
C LEU A 302 -55.93 1.89 17.16
N ASP A 303 -56.68 2.50 16.24
CA ASP A 303 -56.45 2.42 14.79
C ASP A 303 -55.07 2.96 14.40
N GLN A 304 -54.73 4.14 14.91
CA GLN A 304 -53.42 4.75 14.70
C GLN A 304 -52.27 3.93 15.29
N VAL A 305 -52.39 3.44 16.53
CA VAL A 305 -51.28 2.71 17.18
C VAL A 305 -51.04 1.34 16.51
N ILE A 306 -52.09 0.60 16.18
CA ILE A 306 -51.94 -0.71 15.52
C ILE A 306 -51.41 -0.56 14.09
N GLU A 307 -51.80 0.48 13.36
CA GLU A 307 -51.21 0.79 12.05
C GLU A 307 -49.70 1.10 12.19
N ALA A 308 -49.29 1.84 13.22
CA ALA A 308 -47.89 2.12 13.49
C ALA A 308 -47.11 0.83 13.79
N GLU A 309 -47.70 -0.11 14.53
CA GLU A 309 -47.12 -1.43 14.78
C GLU A 309 -46.94 -2.22 13.48
N SER A 310 -47.93 -2.23 12.59
CA SER A 310 -47.84 -2.91 11.29
C SER A 310 -46.76 -2.31 10.39
N GLN A 311 -46.63 -0.99 10.37
CA GLN A 311 -45.58 -0.29 9.64
C GLN A 311 -44.19 -0.61 10.20
N ALA A 312 -44.05 -0.64 11.52
CA ALA A 312 -42.82 -1.05 12.18
C ALA A 312 -42.43 -2.50 11.87
N GLU A 313 -43.39 -3.43 11.87
CA GLU A 313 -43.16 -4.82 11.46
C GLU A 313 -42.66 -4.92 10.03
N SER A 314 -43.33 -4.20 9.11
CA SER A 314 -42.92 -4.13 7.71
C SER A 314 -41.53 -3.52 7.53
N ALA A 315 -41.18 -2.53 8.36
CA ALA A 315 -39.85 -1.90 8.36
C ALA A 315 -38.78 -2.89 8.85
N MET A 316 -39.06 -3.65 9.92
CA MET A 316 -38.17 -4.69 10.43
C MET A 316 -37.94 -5.78 9.39
N GLN A 317 -38.99 -6.29 8.75
CA GLN A 317 -38.88 -7.30 7.69
C GLN A 317 -38.00 -6.81 6.54
N LYS A 318 -38.21 -5.56 6.10
CA LYS A 318 -37.34 -4.93 5.11
C LYS A 318 -35.91 -4.73 5.63
N GLY A 319 -35.67 -4.61 6.93
CA GLY A 319 -34.32 -4.47 7.50
C GLY A 319 -33.59 -5.77 7.83
N GLN A 320 -34.15 -6.96 7.56
CA GLN A 320 -33.60 -8.24 8.05
C GLN A 320 -32.28 -8.66 7.40
N ALA A 321 -32.06 -8.36 6.12
CA ALA A 321 -30.85 -8.79 5.44
C ALA A 321 -29.73 -7.76 5.61
N ALA A 322 -28.52 -8.24 5.89
CA ALA A 322 -27.37 -7.36 6.07
C ALA A 322 -27.11 -6.54 4.80
N ALA A 323 -26.91 -7.17 3.64
CA ALA A 323 -26.72 -6.46 2.37
C ALA A 323 -28.05 -6.29 1.64
N GLN A 324 -28.54 -5.04 1.56
CA GLN A 324 -29.73 -4.66 0.79
C GLN A 324 -29.49 -3.36 0.06
N SER A 325 -30.26 -3.16 -1.00
CA SER A 325 -30.16 -1.96 -1.82
C SER A 325 -30.52 -0.69 -1.03
N VAL A 326 -29.98 0.45 -1.46
CA VAL A 326 -30.36 1.77 -0.90
C VAL A 326 -31.87 1.96 -0.92
N THR A 327 -32.53 1.53 -2.00
CA THR A 327 -33.98 1.63 -2.17
C THR A 327 -34.76 0.83 -1.14
N GLU A 328 -34.30 -0.38 -0.79
CA GLU A 328 -34.96 -1.20 0.23
C GLU A 328 -34.77 -0.61 1.63
N TRP A 329 -33.56 -0.14 1.96
CA TRP A 329 -33.31 0.56 3.22
C TRP A 329 -34.10 1.87 3.34
N GLN A 330 -34.26 2.62 2.25
CA GLN A 330 -35.10 3.81 2.21
C GLN A 330 -36.59 3.50 2.41
N ALA A 331 -37.07 2.36 1.90
CA ALA A 331 -38.43 1.91 2.17
C ALA A 331 -38.63 1.54 3.65
N ALA A 332 -37.66 0.87 4.29
CA ALA A 332 -37.68 0.63 5.73
C ALA A 332 -37.66 1.96 6.52
N GLN A 333 -36.81 2.91 6.10
CA GLN A 333 -36.72 4.25 6.69
C GLN A 333 -38.07 5.00 6.63
N SER A 334 -38.77 4.94 5.49
CA SER A 334 -40.09 5.60 5.36
C SER A 334 -41.14 4.98 6.28
N LEU A 335 -41.13 3.66 6.44
CA LEU A 335 -42.06 2.96 7.33
C LEU A 335 -41.79 3.29 8.80
N TRP A 336 -40.51 3.33 9.22
CA TRP A 336 -40.15 3.79 10.57
C TRP A 336 -40.61 5.23 10.83
N ARG A 337 -40.40 6.14 9.88
CA ARG A 337 -40.86 7.53 10.01
C ARG A 337 -42.38 7.64 10.11
N ALA A 338 -43.12 6.86 9.32
CA ALA A 338 -44.58 6.84 9.35
C ALA A 338 -45.10 6.32 10.70
N ALA A 339 -44.55 5.21 11.20
CA ALA A 339 -44.91 4.64 12.50
C ALA A 339 -44.64 5.62 13.65
N ILE A 340 -43.46 6.26 13.66
CA ILE A 340 -43.10 7.29 14.65
C ILE A 340 -44.05 8.49 14.57
N ALA A 341 -44.40 8.94 13.36
CA ALA A 341 -45.30 10.08 13.18
C ALA A 341 -46.68 9.79 13.75
N GLN A 342 -47.23 8.58 13.53
CA GLN A 342 -48.51 8.16 14.09
C GLN A 342 -48.46 8.13 15.63
N LEU A 343 -47.46 7.49 16.23
CA LEU A 343 -47.35 7.41 17.70
C LEU A 343 -47.16 8.78 18.38
N LYS A 344 -46.50 9.74 17.73
CA LYS A 344 -46.33 11.11 18.26
C LYS A 344 -47.63 11.89 18.39
N THR A 345 -48.69 11.52 17.66
CA THR A 345 -49.98 12.21 17.74
C THR A 345 -50.84 11.76 18.94
N VAL A 346 -50.45 10.68 19.63
CA VAL A 346 -51.17 10.15 20.79
C VAL A 346 -51.00 11.10 21.99
N SER A 347 -52.06 11.83 22.33
CA SER A 347 -52.06 12.82 23.41
C SER A 347 -51.79 12.24 24.81
N GLN A 348 -51.35 13.08 25.75
CA GLN A 348 -51.04 12.68 27.14
C GLN A 348 -52.25 12.14 27.92
N ASN A 349 -53.46 12.58 27.55
CA ASN A 349 -54.71 12.15 28.21
C ASN A 349 -55.26 10.84 27.63
N ASN A 350 -54.58 10.25 26.64
CA ASN A 350 -55.01 9.03 25.99
C ASN A 350 -54.58 7.77 26.77
N PRO A 351 -55.43 6.75 26.95
CA PRO A 351 -55.06 5.47 27.57
C PRO A 351 -53.84 4.77 26.94
N LEU A 352 -53.54 5.04 25.66
CA LEU A 352 -52.41 4.49 24.92
C LEU A 352 -51.13 5.32 25.01
N HIS A 353 -51.14 6.44 25.75
CA HIS A 353 -49.99 7.35 25.78
C HIS A 353 -48.70 6.68 26.25
N THR A 354 -48.78 5.90 27.34
CA THR A 354 -47.63 5.16 27.86
C THR A 354 -47.13 4.14 26.84
N TYR A 355 -48.03 3.40 26.18
CA TYR A 355 -47.66 2.45 25.13
C TYR A 355 -46.90 3.16 23.99
N ALA A 356 -47.45 4.27 23.50
CA ALA A 356 -46.85 5.05 22.42
C ALA A 356 -45.47 5.60 22.81
N GLN A 357 -45.31 6.11 24.03
CA GLN A 357 -44.01 6.60 24.51
C GLN A 357 -42.94 5.51 24.54
N GLU A 358 -43.26 4.32 25.08
CA GLU A 358 -42.31 3.21 25.14
C GLU A 358 -41.88 2.74 23.75
N ARG A 359 -42.82 2.67 22.79
CA ARG A 359 -42.51 2.28 21.41
C ARG A 359 -41.73 3.33 20.64
N LEU A 360 -41.98 4.61 20.89
CA LEU A 360 -41.24 5.70 20.26
C LEU A 360 -39.73 5.60 20.51
N ILE A 361 -39.29 5.16 21.70
CA ILE A 361 -37.87 4.98 22.01
C ILE A 361 -37.25 3.93 21.08
N SER A 362 -37.86 2.75 21.00
CA SER A 362 -37.39 1.64 20.16
C SER A 362 -37.43 1.99 18.67
N TYR A 363 -38.49 2.64 18.20
CA TYR A 363 -38.61 3.01 16.78
C TYR A 363 -37.60 4.08 16.37
N GLN A 364 -37.31 5.04 17.25
CA GLN A 364 -36.26 6.03 17.01
C GLN A 364 -34.88 5.38 16.91
N ALA A 365 -34.58 4.41 17.77
CA ALA A 365 -33.33 3.64 17.69
C ALA A 365 -33.24 2.84 16.37
N ASN A 366 -34.33 2.18 15.96
CA ASN A 366 -34.38 1.43 14.71
C ASN A 366 -34.26 2.33 13.47
N LEU A 367 -34.86 3.53 13.50
CA LEU A 367 -34.71 4.53 12.45
C LEU A 367 -33.25 4.99 12.36
N ALA A 368 -32.60 5.30 13.49
CA ALA A 368 -31.20 5.73 13.51
C ALA A 368 -30.25 4.65 12.96
N PHE A 369 -30.49 3.37 13.32
CA PHE A 369 -29.77 2.25 12.72
C PHE A 369 -30.00 2.16 11.21
N THR A 370 -31.26 2.28 10.77
CA THR A 370 -31.63 2.24 9.35
C THR A 370 -30.98 3.39 8.57
N ASP A 371 -30.93 4.59 9.14
CA ASP A 371 -30.26 5.76 8.57
C ASP A 371 -28.76 5.51 8.37
N GLN A 372 -28.10 4.88 9.35
CA GLN A 372 -26.71 4.46 9.24
C GLN A 372 -26.50 3.43 8.11
N ARG A 373 -27.44 2.48 7.95
CA ARG A 373 -27.39 1.48 6.86
C ARG A 373 -27.56 2.13 5.49
N VAL A 374 -28.50 3.07 5.33
CA VAL A 374 -28.67 3.85 4.10
C VAL A 374 -27.37 4.58 3.74
N ALA A 375 -26.76 5.27 4.71
CA ALA A 375 -25.51 6.00 4.49
C ALA A 375 -24.36 5.06 4.09
N ALA A 376 -24.19 3.94 4.80
CA ALA A 376 -23.16 2.95 4.50
C ALA A 376 -23.31 2.37 3.08
N GLU A 377 -24.54 2.06 2.65
CA GLU A 377 -24.81 1.52 1.32
C GLU A 377 -24.56 2.56 0.22
N GLN A 378 -25.00 3.81 0.42
CA GLN A 378 -24.74 4.90 -0.52
C GLN A 378 -23.24 5.19 -0.66
N ASP A 379 -22.50 5.21 0.45
CA ASP A 379 -21.07 5.45 0.42
C ASP A 379 -20.32 4.29 -0.23
N ALA A 380 -20.75 3.04 -0.01
CA ALA A 380 -20.20 1.88 -0.69
C ALA A 380 -20.42 1.95 -2.21
N GLN A 381 -21.62 2.35 -2.66
CA GLN A 381 -21.91 2.55 -4.09
C GLN A 381 -21.03 3.64 -4.71
N LYS A 382 -20.89 4.79 -4.04
CA LYS A 382 -20.01 5.88 -4.49
C LYS A 382 -18.55 5.43 -4.57
N ARG A 383 -18.07 4.70 -3.58
CA ARG A 383 -16.69 4.17 -3.54
C ARG A 383 -16.43 3.20 -4.68
N LEU A 384 -17.37 2.29 -4.94
CA LEU A 384 -17.29 1.36 -6.05
C LEU A 384 -17.23 2.09 -7.41
N GLN A 385 -18.09 3.07 -7.62
CA GLN A 385 -18.07 3.89 -8.84
C GLN A 385 -16.77 4.70 -8.98
N SER A 386 -16.32 5.31 -7.88
CA SER A 386 -15.07 6.06 -7.85
C SER A 386 -13.87 5.16 -8.16
N ALA A 387 -13.84 3.93 -7.62
CA ALA A 387 -12.80 2.97 -7.89
C ALA A 387 -12.75 2.59 -9.37
N LYS A 388 -13.91 2.31 -9.99
CA LYS A 388 -14.02 2.00 -11.43
C LYS A 388 -13.49 3.13 -12.31
N LYS A 389 -13.93 4.38 -12.06
CA LYS A 389 -13.44 5.57 -12.79
C LYS A 389 -11.93 5.80 -12.59
N THR A 390 -11.45 5.58 -11.36
CA THR A 390 -10.02 5.72 -11.05
C THR A 390 -9.19 4.67 -11.77
N ALA A 391 -9.69 3.43 -11.88
CA ALA A 391 -9.05 2.36 -12.63
C ALA A 391 -9.03 2.64 -14.14
N GLU A 392 -10.11 3.18 -14.72
CA GLU A 392 -10.12 3.62 -16.13
C GLU A 392 -9.07 4.70 -16.41
N LEU A 393 -8.93 5.67 -15.49
CA LEU A 393 -7.87 6.66 -15.56
C LEU A 393 -6.47 6.03 -15.42
N ALA A 394 -6.32 5.09 -14.49
CA ALA A 394 -5.07 4.37 -14.28
C ALA A 394 -4.66 3.57 -15.54
N GLU A 395 -5.62 2.96 -16.21
CA GLU A 395 -5.42 2.22 -17.45
C GLU A 395 -5.01 3.15 -18.60
N THR A 396 -5.66 4.31 -18.71
CA THR A 396 -5.29 5.33 -19.70
C THR A 396 -3.85 5.81 -19.47
N ARG A 397 -3.50 6.14 -18.21
CA ARG A 397 -2.15 6.55 -17.82
C ARG A 397 -1.11 5.48 -18.12
N ARG A 398 -1.44 4.21 -17.85
CA ARG A 398 -0.61 3.05 -18.19
C ARG A 398 -0.34 2.98 -19.69
N ASN A 399 -1.37 3.15 -20.51
CA ASN A 399 -1.28 2.99 -21.97
C ASN A 399 -0.54 4.15 -22.66
N THR A 400 -0.52 5.35 -22.06
CA THR A 400 0.19 6.52 -22.59
C THR A 400 1.55 6.77 -21.94
N ALA A 401 1.95 5.95 -20.95
CA ALA A 401 3.17 6.17 -20.19
C ALA A 401 4.42 5.94 -21.05
N GLN A 402 5.30 6.95 -21.12
CA GLN A 402 6.53 6.87 -21.89
C GLN A 402 7.78 6.99 -21.01
N GLN A 403 7.67 7.64 -19.85
CA GLN A 403 8.80 7.91 -18.95
C GLN A 403 8.48 7.51 -17.51
N LEU A 404 9.51 7.42 -16.67
CA LEU A 404 9.40 7.00 -15.26
C LEU A 404 8.28 7.72 -14.50
N GLN A 405 8.16 9.04 -14.66
CA GLN A 405 7.16 9.84 -13.95
C GLN A 405 5.72 9.42 -14.31
N ASP A 406 5.48 9.04 -15.57
CA ASP A 406 4.16 8.61 -16.03
C ASP A 406 3.80 7.26 -15.40
N TRP A 407 4.76 6.33 -15.35
CA TRP A 407 4.59 5.02 -14.72
C TRP A 407 4.34 5.14 -13.21
N GLN A 408 5.07 6.01 -12.50
CA GLN A 408 4.83 6.31 -11.09
C GLN A 408 3.42 6.87 -10.86
N THR A 409 2.96 7.74 -11.75
CA THR A 409 1.61 8.31 -11.69
C THR A 409 0.54 7.25 -11.96
N ALA A 410 0.76 6.36 -12.93
CA ALA A 410 -0.12 5.22 -13.17
C ALA A 410 -0.18 4.30 -11.94
N GLN A 411 0.97 4.01 -11.31
CA GLN A 411 1.06 3.20 -10.09
C GLN A 411 0.23 3.79 -8.95
N SER A 412 0.40 5.08 -8.66
CA SER A 412 -0.35 5.74 -7.58
C SER A 412 -1.86 5.77 -7.87
N THR A 413 -2.24 5.86 -9.16
CA THR A 413 -3.65 5.83 -9.57
C THR A 413 -4.27 4.45 -9.35
N TRP A 414 -3.55 3.38 -9.71
CA TRP A 414 -3.97 2.01 -9.40
C TRP A 414 -4.10 1.79 -7.89
N GLN A 415 -3.15 2.30 -7.10
CA GLN A 415 -3.22 2.20 -5.63
C GLN A 415 -4.47 2.89 -5.08
N MET A 416 -4.86 4.07 -5.60
CA MET A 416 -6.10 4.74 -5.21
C MET A 416 -7.35 3.91 -5.54
N ALA A 417 -7.40 3.29 -6.72
CA ALA A 417 -8.52 2.43 -7.11
C ALA A 417 -8.64 1.21 -6.17
N VAL A 418 -7.52 0.55 -5.89
CA VAL A 418 -7.45 -0.58 -4.93
C VAL A 418 -7.90 -0.14 -3.54
N ASN A 419 -7.38 0.97 -3.02
CA ASN A 419 -7.73 1.48 -1.69
C ASN A 419 -9.23 1.82 -1.57
N ALA A 420 -9.84 2.36 -2.64
CA ALA A 420 -11.26 2.65 -2.66
C ALA A 420 -12.12 1.38 -2.57
N LEU A 421 -11.73 0.29 -3.27
CA LEU A 421 -12.43 -0.99 -3.17
C LEU A 421 -12.23 -1.66 -1.81
N ASN A 422 -11.02 -1.61 -1.26
CA ASN A 422 -10.67 -2.26 0.01
C ASN A 422 -11.40 -1.65 1.22
N GLN A 423 -11.92 -0.43 1.08
CA GLN A 423 -12.71 0.26 2.10
C GLN A 423 -14.22 -0.02 2.00
N ILE A 424 -14.67 -0.83 1.03
CA ILE A 424 -16.09 -1.21 0.90
C ILE A 424 -16.43 -2.29 1.94
N PRO A 425 -17.37 -2.05 2.88
CA PRO A 425 -17.70 -3.03 3.90
C PRO A 425 -18.41 -4.26 3.32
N ASN A 426 -18.10 -5.43 3.85
CA ASN A 426 -18.72 -6.72 3.46
C ASN A 426 -20.24 -6.81 3.71
N SER A 427 -20.79 -5.92 4.55
CA SER A 427 -22.22 -5.84 4.82
C SER A 427 -23.00 -5.05 3.78
N THR A 428 -22.38 -4.57 2.71
CA THR A 428 -23.04 -3.74 1.66
C THR A 428 -23.24 -4.55 0.38
N THR A 429 -24.20 -4.14 -0.46
CA THR A 429 -24.43 -4.83 -1.74
C THR A 429 -23.26 -4.64 -2.71
N SER A 430 -22.57 -3.51 -2.62
CA SER A 430 -21.40 -3.18 -3.46
C SER A 430 -20.22 -4.12 -3.24
N HIS A 431 -20.13 -4.81 -2.10
CA HIS A 431 -18.99 -5.70 -1.80
C HIS A 431 -18.90 -6.90 -2.75
N ALA A 432 -20.03 -7.47 -3.16
CA ALA A 432 -20.06 -8.63 -4.06
C ALA A 432 -19.40 -8.31 -5.42
N GLU A 433 -19.59 -7.09 -5.92
CA GLU A 433 -18.93 -6.62 -7.14
C GLU A 433 -17.49 -6.13 -6.87
N ALA A 434 -17.23 -5.53 -5.71
CA ALA A 434 -15.91 -5.03 -5.36
C ALA A 434 -14.83 -6.11 -5.26
N GLN A 435 -15.17 -7.31 -4.76
CA GLN A 435 -14.19 -8.40 -4.57
C GLN A 435 -13.47 -8.84 -5.85
N PRO A 436 -14.17 -9.25 -6.93
CA PRO A 436 -13.48 -9.66 -8.16
C PRO A 436 -12.72 -8.50 -8.82
N LEU A 437 -13.22 -7.26 -8.69
CA LEU A 437 -12.51 -6.07 -9.18
C LEU A 437 -11.22 -5.82 -8.40
N LEU A 438 -11.23 -6.04 -7.08
CA LEU A 438 -10.05 -5.88 -6.23
C LEU A 438 -8.93 -6.83 -6.67
N GLU A 439 -9.25 -8.10 -6.92
CA GLU A 439 -8.29 -9.08 -7.43
C GLU A 439 -7.71 -8.65 -8.78
N SER A 440 -8.56 -8.22 -9.71
CA SER A 440 -8.12 -7.71 -11.02
C SER A 440 -7.22 -6.47 -10.90
N TYR A 441 -7.56 -5.53 -10.01
CA TYR A 441 -6.83 -4.27 -9.85
C TYR A 441 -5.49 -4.48 -9.14
N LEU A 442 -5.42 -5.44 -8.20
CA LEU A 442 -4.16 -5.84 -7.58
C LEU A 442 -3.17 -6.42 -8.60
N SER A 443 -3.66 -7.23 -9.54
CA SER A 443 -2.83 -7.74 -10.64
C SER A 443 -2.27 -6.61 -11.50
N ARG A 444 -3.13 -5.68 -11.96
CA ARG A 444 -2.70 -4.52 -12.77
C ARG A 444 -1.75 -3.59 -12.01
N LEU A 445 -1.98 -3.39 -10.71
CA LEU A 445 -1.07 -2.62 -9.86
C LEU A 445 0.32 -3.28 -9.79
N ALA A 446 0.38 -4.61 -9.68
CA ALA A 446 1.64 -5.35 -9.68
C ALA A 446 2.40 -5.16 -11.01
N GLU A 447 1.73 -5.31 -12.16
CA GLU A 447 2.33 -5.07 -13.47
C GLU A 447 2.93 -3.66 -13.61
N VAL A 448 2.18 -2.64 -13.19
CA VAL A 448 2.63 -1.24 -13.26
C VAL A 448 3.77 -0.96 -12.28
N ARG A 449 3.75 -1.59 -11.09
CA ARG A 449 4.85 -1.49 -10.12
C ARG A 449 6.14 -2.13 -10.65
N ASP A 450 6.04 -3.30 -11.28
CA ASP A 450 7.19 -3.98 -11.88
C ASP A 450 7.79 -3.15 -13.01
N ARG A 451 6.92 -2.58 -13.86
CA ARG A 451 7.34 -1.66 -14.92
C ARG A 451 8.01 -0.41 -14.35
N THR A 452 7.46 0.20 -13.31
CA THR A 452 8.03 1.38 -12.64
C THR A 452 9.40 1.08 -12.06
N THR A 453 9.57 -0.09 -11.43
CA THR A 453 10.85 -0.54 -10.86
C THR A 453 11.91 -0.71 -11.96
N LYS A 454 11.51 -1.27 -13.11
CA LYS A 454 12.38 -1.42 -14.27
C LYS A 454 12.83 -0.07 -14.83
N GLU A 455 11.92 0.89 -14.98
CA GLU A 455 12.23 2.26 -15.41
C GLU A 455 13.13 3.01 -14.42
N LEU A 456 12.91 2.82 -13.12
CA LEU A 456 13.75 3.44 -12.08
C LEU A 456 15.19 2.92 -12.15
N SER A 457 15.35 1.60 -12.29
CA SER A 457 16.66 0.97 -12.47
C SER A 457 17.35 1.51 -13.73
N ALA A 458 16.62 1.58 -14.85
CA ALA A 458 17.13 2.14 -16.11
C ALA A 458 17.62 3.58 -15.95
N SER A 459 16.82 4.43 -15.30
CA SER A 459 17.18 5.82 -15.01
C SER A 459 18.47 5.92 -14.19
N LYS A 460 18.60 5.10 -13.14
CA LYS A 460 19.79 5.09 -12.27
C LYS A 460 21.04 4.68 -13.05
N MET A 461 20.96 3.59 -13.81
CA MET A 461 22.08 3.09 -14.61
C MET A 461 22.49 4.12 -15.68
N TYR A 462 21.52 4.72 -16.36
CA TYR A 462 21.78 5.78 -17.33
C TYR A 462 22.50 6.98 -16.70
N GLN A 463 22.04 7.46 -15.54
CA GLN A 463 22.68 8.55 -14.79
C GLN A 463 24.11 8.19 -14.34
N GLN A 464 24.33 6.95 -13.88
CA GLN A 464 25.66 6.47 -13.52
C GLN A 464 26.60 6.40 -14.73
N ALA A 465 26.08 6.07 -15.91
CA ALA A 465 26.83 6.07 -17.15
C ALA A 465 27.29 7.48 -17.55
N VAL A 466 26.36 8.45 -17.56
CA VAL A 466 26.65 9.86 -17.92
C VAL A 466 27.58 10.54 -16.90
N SER A 467 27.39 10.29 -15.61
CA SER A 467 28.31 10.83 -14.58
C SER A 467 29.73 10.26 -14.70
N SER A 468 29.86 8.98 -15.07
CA SER A 468 31.16 8.35 -15.31
C SER A 468 31.84 8.86 -16.58
N GLU A 469 31.07 9.14 -17.63
CA GLU A 469 31.55 9.88 -18.82
C GLU A 469 32.15 11.23 -18.41
N GLN A 470 31.43 12.01 -17.60
CA GLN A 470 31.89 13.34 -17.21
C GLN A 470 33.23 13.26 -16.45
N ARG A 471 33.36 12.31 -15.51
CA ARG A 471 34.63 12.05 -14.83
C ARG A 471 35.75 11.65 -15.79
N ALA A 472 35.44 10.78 -16.76
CA ALA A 472 36.43 10.36 -17.76
C ALA A 472 36.95 11.55 -18.57
N LYS A 473 36.06 12.44 -19.04
CA LYS A 473 36.42 13.67 -19.75
C LYS A 473 37.29 14.59 -18.89
N THR A 474 36.97 14.76 -17.62
CA THR A 474 37.81 15.54 -16.68
C THR A 474 39.21 14.94 -16.54
N TRP A 475 39.32 13.62 -16.36
CA TRP A 475 40.63 12.96 -16.26
C TRP A 475 41.45 13.06 -17.54
N GLN A 476 40.81 13.02 -18.71
CA GLN A 476 41.49 13.27 -20.00
C GLN A 476 42.07 14.68 -20.04
N GLN A 477 41.29 15.69 -19.64
CA GLN A 477 41.76 17.09 -19.59
C GLN A 477 42.93 17.28 -18.62
N GLN A 478 42.98 16.48 -17.56
CA GLN A 478 44.06 16.49 -16.56
C GLN A 478 45.25 15.59 -16.94
N ASN A 479 45.29 15.04 -18.15
CA ASN A 479 46.33 14.09 -18.59
C ASN A 479 46.45 12.82 -17.73
N GLN A 480 45.39 12.46 -17.00
CA GLN A 480 45.28 11.29 -16.13
C GLN A 480 44.59 10.13 -16.88
N TRP A 481 45.29 9.58 -17.87
CA TRP A 481 44.68 8.66 -18.84
C TRP A 481 44.31 7.29 -18.27
N SER A 482 44.99 6.80 -17.23
CA SER A 482 44.61 5.55 -16.56
C SER A 482 43.29 5.70 -15.79
N GLN A 483 43.12 6.81 -15.06
CA GLN A 483 41.85 7.16 -14.41
C GLN A 483 40.73 7.41 -15.43
N ALA A 484 41.06 8.04 -16.56
CA ALA A 484 40.11 8.23 -17.66
C ALA A 484 39.63 6.90 -18.25
N ALA A 485 40.55 5.97 -18.57
CA ALA A 485 40.20 4.65 -19.10
C ALA A 485 39.35 3.84 -18.11
N ALA A 486 39.67 3.89 -16.81
CA ALA A 486 38.84 3.27 -15.77
C ALA A 486 37.43 3.88 -15.73
N SER A 487 37.32 5.21 -15.82
CA SER A 487 36.04 5.91 -15.82
C SER A 487 35.20 5.62 -17.07
N TRP A 488 35.82 5.54 -18.25
CA TRP A 488 35.16 5.13 -19.49
C TRP A 488 34.67 3.67 -19.44
N ARG A 489 35.44 2.77 -18.83
CA ARG A 489 35.03 1.38 -18.61
C ARG A 489 33.80 1.30 -17.71
N ASN A 490 33.75 2.08 -16.63
CA ASN A 490 32.57 2.19 -15.77
C ASN A 490 31.37 2.78 -16.53
N ALA A 491 31.58 3.85 -17.31
CA ALA A 491 30.53 4.45 -18.12
C ALA A 491 29.90 3.44 -19.10
N LEU A 492 30.74 2.65 -19.79
CA LEU A 492 30.30 1.59 -20.70
C LEU A 492 29.57 0.46 -19.97
N LEU A 493 30.07 0.06 -18.80
CA LEU A 493 29.43 -0.96 -17.96
C LEU A 493 28.00 -0.54 -17.59
N TYR A 494 27.81 0.67 -17.06
CA TYR A 494 26.50 1.17 -16.69
C TYR A 494 25.57 1.34 -17.89
N ALA A 495 26.06 1.86 -19.01
CA ALA A 495 25.28 2.00 -20.24
C ALA A 495 24.73 0.65 -20.75
N ARG A 496 25.53 -0.43 -20.66
CA ARG A 496 25.11 -1.79 -21.04
C ARG A 496 24.13 -2.43 -20.06
N GLN A 497 24.12 -1.99 -18.80
CA GLN A 497 23.21 -2.50 -17.77
C GLN A 497 21.84 -1.83 -17.78
N VAL A 498 21.63 -0.81 -18.61
CA VAL A 498 20.30 -0.20 -18.79
C VAL A 498 19.34 -1.26 -19.36
N PRO A 499 18.25 -1.61 -18.65
CA PRO A 499 17.30 -2.62 -19.13
C PRO A 499 16.64 -2.25 -20.46
N ASN A 500 16.45 -3.25 -21.33
CA ASN A 500 15.76 -3.10 -22.62
C ASN A 500 14.27 -2.78 -22.46
N GLY A 501 13.73 -2.07 -23.46
CA GLY A 501 12.31 -1.69 -23.52
C GLY A 501 11.92 -0.67 -22.47
N THR A 502 12.86 0.14 -21.98
CA THR A 502 12.64 1.27 -21.07
C THR A 502 12.80 2.59 -21.80
N SER A 503 12.36 3.69 -21.18
CA SER A 503 12.50 5.04 -21.73
C SER A 503 13.95 5.47 -21.99
N TYR A 504 14.92 4.78 -21.40
CA TYR A 504 16.36 5.06 -21.52
C TYR A 504 17.09 4.13 -22.50
N SER A 505 16.45 3.05 -22.99
CA SER A 505 17.13 2.02 -23.77
C SER A 505 17.81 2.55 -25.03
N ASP A 506 17.08 3.31 -25.86
CA ASP A 506 17.62 3.81 -27.14
C ASP A 506 18.78 4.78 -26.91
N ARG A 507 18.62 5.70 -25.96
CA ARG A 507 19.67 6.65 -25.59
C ARG A 507 20.90 5.93 -25.03
N ALA A 508 20.70 4.92 -24.17
CA ALA A 508 21.78 4.12 -23.61
C ALA A 508 22.54 3.36 -24.70
N GLN A 509 21.84 2.82 -25.70
CA GLN A 509 22.46 2.11 -26.82
C GLN A 509 23.37 3.03 -27.65
N THR A 510 22.96 4.29 -27.89
CA THR A 510 23.83 5.29 -28.51
C THR A 510 25.08 5.57 -27.68
N LEU A 511 24.94 5.65 -26.34
CA LEU A 511 26.08 5.85 -25.45
C LEU A 511 27.05 4.66 -25.46
N VAL A 512 26.56 3.41 -25.54
CA VAL A 512 27.42 2.22 -25.62
C VAL A 512 28.40 2.33 -26.80
N THR A 513 27.93 2.73 -27.98
CA THR A 513 28.79 2.93 -29.16
C THR A 513 29.82 4.02 -28.93
N THR A 514 29.37 5.18 -28.41
CA THR A 514 30.23 6.36 -28.16
C THR A 514 31.32 6.05 -27.12
N TYR A 515 30.95 5.39 -26.02
CA TYR A 515 31.86 5.08 -24.92
C TYR A 515 32.83 3.98 -25.28
N THR A 516 32.45 3.03 -26.14
CA THR A 516 33.37 2.01 -26.66
C THR A 516 34.53 2.65 -27.43
N GLY A 517 34.23 3.64 -28.29
CA GLY A 517 35.27 4.40 -29.00
C GLY A 517 36.16 5.21 -28.06
N SER A 518 35.56 5.92 -27.12
CA SER A 518 36.28 6.76 -26.15
C SER A 518 37.17 5.96 -25.19
N LEU A 519 36.69 4.78 -24.76
CA LEU A 519 37.48 3.83 -23.97
C LEU A 519 38.69 3.34 -24.76
N LYS A 520 38.47 2.88 -26.01
CA LYS A 520 39.55 2.39 -26.87
C LYS A 520 40.64 3.43 -27.03
N GLN A 521 40.27 4.69 -27.27
CA GLN A 521 41.22 5.80 -27.37
C GLN A 521 42.04 5.98 -26.07
N ALA A 522 41.37 6.00 -24.92
CA ALA A 522 42.05 6.16 -23.63
C ALA A 522 42.99 4.99 -23.32
N GLU A 523 42.59 3.75 -23.61
CA GLU A 523 43.41 2.56 -23.42
C GLU A 523 44.65 2.55 -24.32
N THR A 524 44.52 2.99 -25.57
CA THR A 524 45.67 3.16 -26.47
C THR A 524 46.68 4.12 -25.86
N ILE A 525 46.24 5.27 -25.32
CA ILE A 525 47.16 6.24 -24.71
C ILE A 525 47.82 5.68 -23.44
N VAL A 526 47.06 4.96 -22.60
CA VAL A 526 47.62 4.28 -21.42
C VAL A 526 48.70 3.28 -21.82
N LYS A 527 48.45 2.49 -22.87
CA LYS A 527 49.44 1.52 -23.38
C LYS A 527 50.70 2.21 -23.90
N ILE A 528 50.56 3.27 -24.71
CA ILE A 528 51.69 4.04 -25.23
C ILE A 528 52.53 4.60 -24.09
N ARG A 529 51.91 5.17 -23.06
CA ARG A 529 52.63 5.69 -21.88
C ARG A 529 53.41 4.60 -21.17
N GLY A 530 52.79 3.45 -20.90
CA GLY A 530 53.48 2.32 -20.27
C GLY A 530 54.65 1.78 -21.09
N ASP A 531 54.50 1.71 -22.41
CA ASP A 531 55.57 1.30 -23.32
C ASP A 531 56.69 2.35 -23.37
N MET A 532 56.36 3.65 -23.45
CA MET A 532 57.31 4.75 -23.43
C MET A 532 58.06 4.86 -22.10
N ASP A 533 57.37 4.71 -20.97
CA ASP A 533 58.00 4.69 -19.64
C ASP A 533 59.05 3.57 -19.59
N ARG A 534 58.70 2.35 -20.04
CA ARG A 534 59.64 1.23 -20.09
C ARG A 534 60.87 1.54 -20.96
N VAL A 535 60.68 2.15 -22.13
CA VAL A 535 61.79 2.50 -23.04
C VAL A 535 62.65 3.63 -22.48
N CYS A 536 62.03 4.66 -21.92
CA CYS A 536 62.73 5.85 -21.44
C CYS A 536 63.38 5.67 -20.05
N THR A 537 63.07 4.59 -19.30
CA THR A 537 63.63 4.37 -17.94
C THR A 537 64.47 3.11 -17.78
N ALA A 538 64.65 2.28 -18.81
CA ALA A 538 65.27 0.94 -18.71
C ALA A 538 66.69 0.93 -18.08
N GLU A 539 67.47 2.01 -18.21
CA GLU A 539 68.86 2.11 -17.71
C GLU A 539 69.16 3.52 -17.12
N GLY A 540 68.20 4.06 -16.37
CA GLY A 540 68.14 5.46 -15.97
C GLY A 540 67.28 6.29 -16.94
N LYS A 541 67.13 7.59 -16.67
CA LYS A 541 66.26 8.47 -17.48
C LYS A 541 66.89 8.77 -18.85
N ILE A 542 66.56 7.96 -19.86
CA ILE A 542 67.06 8.06 -21.24
C ILE A 542 66.37 9.21 -21.98
N CYS A 543 65.06 9.31 -21.84
CA CYS A 543 64.24 10.31 -22.52
C CYS A 543 63.09 10.85 -21.67
N ASP A 544 62.58 12.00 -22.09
CA ASP A 544 61.24 12.49 -21.79
C ASP A 544 60.38 12.35 -23.06
N TYR A 545 59.06 12.27 -22.92
CA TYR A 545 58.19 12.14 -24.09
C TYR A 545 56.88 12.92 -23.93
N THR A 546 56.28 13.29 -25.05
CA THR A 546 54.97 13.93 -25.16
C THR A 546 54.16 13.27 -26.26
N ILE A 547 52.93 12.88 -25.95
CA ILE A 547 52.03 12.24 -26.92
C ILE A 547 51.11 13.33 -27.48
N LYS A 548 51.25 13.63 -28.78
CA LYS A 548 50.34 14.51 -29.53
C LYS A 548 49.34 13.67 -30.33
N SER A 549 48.40 14.35 -30.99
CA SER A 549 47.38 13.69 -31.83
C SER A 549 47.94 13.06 -33.11
N ASP A 550 49.09 13.53 -33.56
CA ASP A 550 49.71 13.24 -34.86
C ASP A 550 51.10 12.60 -34.75
N ALA A 551 51.84 12.81 -33.65
CA ALA A 551 53.13 12.18 -33.39
C ALA A 551 53.41 11.99 -31.88
N ILE A 552 54.32 11.07 -31.55
CA ILE A 552 54.93 10.98 -30.21
C ILE A 552 56.29 11.65 -30.29
N GLU A 553 56.46 12.74 -29.56
CA GLU A 553 57.73 13.43 -29.45
C GLU A 553 58.54 12.82 -28.31
N VAL A 554 59.72 12.28 -28.64
CA VAL A 554 60.66 11.71 -27.68
C VAL A 554 61.90 12.61 -27.64
N ARG A 555 62.29 13.05 -26.46
CA ARG A 555 63.45 13.92 -26.25
C ARG A 555 64.48 13.21 -25.41
N LEU A 556 65.69 13.04 -25.95
CA LEU A 556 66.79 12.46 -25.20
C LEU A 556 67.23 13.39 -24.07
N THR A 557 67.56 12.82 -22.90
CA THR A 557 68.02 13.63 -21.78
C THR A 557 69.47 14.08 -21.96
N PRO A 558 69.85 15.28 -21.49
CA PRO A 558 71.25 15.74 -21.54
C PRO A 558 72.22 14.79 -20.80
N THR A 559 71.73 14.07 -19.80
CA THR A 559 72.49 13.06 -19.06
C THR A 559 72.78 11.83 -19.91
N TYR A 560 71.79 11.36 -20.67
CA TYR A 560 71.95 10.23 -21.57
C TYR A 560 72.89 10.57 -22.72
N GLU A 561 72.70 11.72 -23.36
CA GLU A 561 73.55 12.14 -24.48
C GLU A 561 75.01 12.30 -24.09
N ARG A 562 75.30 12.91 -22.93
CA ARG A 562 76.68 13.02 -22.43
C ARG A 562 77.30 11.66 -22.18
N ARG A 563 76.54 10.69 -21.67
CA ARG A 563 77.01 9.32 -21.45
C ARG A 563 77.38 8.65 -22.78
N VAL A 564 76.52 8.75 -23.78
CA VAL A 564 76.77 8.20 -25.12
C VAL A 564 77.98 8.87 -25.78
N ARG A 565 78.07 10.22 -25.75
CA ARG A 565 79.22 10.97 -26.33
C ARG A 565 80.53 10.68 -25.59
N THR A 566 80.53 10.58 -24.27
CA THR A 566 81.75 10.33 -23.47
C THR A 566 82.26 8.92 -23.72
N LEU A 567 81.38 7.91 -23.73
CA LEU A 567 81.77 6.52 -24.02
C LEU A 567 82.22 6.35 -25.47
N GLY A 568 81.59 7.03 -26.43
CA GLY A 568 82.00 7.03 -27.85
C GLY A 568 83.32 7.76 -28.11
N GLY A 569 83.55 8.89 -27.41
CA GLY A 569 84.80 9.63 -27.48
C GLY A 569 85.98 8.84 -26.92
N LEU A 570 85.84 8.30 -25.70
CA LEU A 570 86.89 7.52 -25.04
C LEU A 570 87.29 6.27 -25.84
N SER A 571 86.33 5.59 -26.45
CA SER A 571 86.56 4.39 -27.26
C SER A 571 87.17 4.68 -28.64
N SER A 572 86.89 5.85 -29.22
CA SER A 572 87.54 6.32 -30.45
C SER A 572 89.04 6.62 -30.27
N PHE A 573 89.45 7.01 -29.06
CA PHE A 573 90.86 7.26 -28.73
C PHE A 573 91.61 6.00 -28.23
N SER A 574 90.93 5.05 -27.59
CA SER A 574 91.57 3.84 -27.03
C SER A 574 91.61 2.63 -27.98
N GLY A 575 90.89 2.66 -29.11
CA GLY A 575 90.77 1.51 -30.01
C GLY A 575 89.94 0.35 -29.44
N ASP A 576 89.20 0.59 -28.36
CA ASP A 576 88.37 -0.40 -27.68
C ASP A 576 87.10 -0.72 -28.49
N GLN A 577 87.23 -1.69 -29.41
CA GLN A 577 86.14 -2.18 -30.25
C GLN A 577 84.97 -2.75 -29.44
N GLU A 578 85.20 -3.27 -28.24
CA GLU A 578 84.16 -3.87 -27.40
C GLU A 578 83.20 -2.80 -26.86
N THR A 579 83.74 -1.65 -26.43
CA THR A 579 82.93 -0.51 -25.97
C THR A 579 82.11 0.10 -27.11
N MET A 580 82.67 0.26 -28.31
CA MET A 580 81.93 0.73 -29.48
C MET A 580 80.79 -0.23 -29.89
N TYR A 581 81.03 -1.54 -29.84
CA TYR A 581 80.01 -2.54 -30.11
C TYR A 581 78.85 -2.45 -29.10
N LYS A 582 79.14 -2.30 -27.80
CA LYS A 582 78.12 -2.15 -26.74
C LYS A 582 77.26 -0.90 -26.95
N ILE A 583 77.85 0.24 -27.32
CA ILE A 583 77.11 1.48 -27.61
C ILE A 583 76.20 1.30 -28.82
N ASN A 584 76.72 0.78 -29.93
CA ASN A 584 75.93 0.56 -31.14
C ASN A 584 74.79 -0.44 -30.88
N LYS A 585 75.05 -1.51 -30.13
CA LYS A 585 74.02 -2.47 -29.71
C LYS A 585 72.93 -1.83 -28.87
N HIS A 586 73.30 -0.95 -27.92
CA HIS A 586 72.33 -0.24 -27.10
C HIS A 586 71.48 0.74 -27.93
N LEU A 587 72.09 1.55 -28.80
CA LEU A 587 71.36 2.48 -29.69
C LEU A 587 70.44 1.74 -30.67
N ALA A 588 70.89 0.61 -31.23
CA ALA A 588 70.06 -0.25 -32.06
C ALA A 588 68.88 -0.86 -31.27
N SER A 589 69.11 -1.27 -30.02
CA SER A 589 68.06 -1.77 -29.13
C SER A 589 67.04 -0.69 -28.79
N LEU A 590 67.49 0.54 -28.53
CA LEU A 590 66.62 1.69 -28.28
C LEU A 590 65.79 2.02 -29.53
N GLY A 591 66.42 2.08 -30.72
CA GLY A 591 65.71 2.28 -31.98
C GLY A 591 64.68 1.19 -32.26
N SER A 592 65.01 -0.07 -31.97
CA SER A 592 64.09 -1.20 -32.09
C SER A 592 62.91 -1.13 -31.12
N ALA A 593 63.16 -0.73 -29.88
CA ALA A 593 62.11 -0.51 -28.91
C ALA A 593 61.19 0.64 -29.34
N LEU A 594 61.74 1.77 -29.78
CA LEU A 594 60.96 2.92 -30.26
C LEU A 594 60.14 2.56 -31.52
N GLN A 595 60.71 1.86 -32.50
CA GLN A 595 59.95 1.37 -33.67
C GLN A 595 58.82 0.40 -33.26
N THR A 596 59.05 -0.43 -32.25
CA THR A 596 58.01 -1.32 -31.70
C THR A 596 56.88 -0.51 -31.10
N VAL A 597 57.17 0.53 -30.32
CA VAL A 597 56.11 1.41 -29.78
C VAL A 597 55.42 2.18 -30.90
N CYS A 598 56.14 2.68 -31.90
CA CYS A 598 55.59 3.35 -33.08
C CYS A 598 54.58 2.46 -33.81
N ASN A 599 54.95 1.21 -34.09
CA ASN A 599 54.08 0.23 -34.73
C ASN A 599 52.86 -0.11 -33.87
N ASN A 600 53.06 -0.33 -32.56
CA ASN A 600 51.98 -0.64 -31.63
C ASN A 600 50.99 0.53 -31.44
N ALA A 601 51.50 1.76 -31.44
CA ALA A 601 50.73 2.99 -31.32
C ALA A 601 50.02 3.38 -32.61
N SER A 602 50.53 2.91 -33.76
CA SER A 602 50.17 3.42 -35.09
C SER A 602 50.32 4.95 -35.20
N LEU A 603 51.30 5.51 -34.47
CA LEU A 603 51.65 6.92 -34.48
C LEU A 603 53.14 7.05 -34.79
N PRO A 604 53.55 8.01 -35.65
CA PRO A 604 54.95 8.28 -35.87
C PRO A 604 55.62 8.75 -34.57
N ILE A 605 56.90 8.41 -34.43
CA ILE A 605 57.71 8.86 -33.30
C ILE A 605 58.81 9.77 -33.84
N GLU A 606 58.91 10.97 -33.29
CA GLU A 606 59.94 11.95 -33.62
C GLU A 606 60.93 12.02 -32.46
N VAL A 607 62.21 11.80 -32.74
CA VAL A 607 63.28 11.80 -31.74
C VAL A 607 64.08 13.08 -31.84
N TYR A 608 64.12 13.82 -30.74
CA TYR A 608 64.84 15.07 -30.58
C TYR A 608 66.04 14.89 -29.65
N ASN A 609 67.12 15.62 -29.95
CA ASN A 609 68.22 15.78 -29.01
C ASN A 609 67.85 16.76 -27.88
N SER A 610 68.76 16.94 -26.92
CA SER A 610 68.59 17.81 -25.77
C SER A 610 68.52 19.31 -26.12
N ASP A 611 68.93 19.69 -27.34
CA ASP A 611 68.86 21.04 -27.90
C ASP A 611 67.59 21.27 -28.76
N ASN A 612 66.64 20.32 -28.76
CA ASN A 612 65.39 20.30 -29.54
C ASN A 612 65.57 20.15 -31.05
N GLU A 613 66.70 19.64 -31.52
CA GLU A 613 66.90 19.32 -32.92
C GLU A 613 66.40 17.91 -33.22
N LEU A 614 65.64 17.76 -34.30
CA LEU A 614 65.15 16.46 -34.75
C LEU A 614 66.33 15.62 -35.26
N ILE A 615 66.59 14.48 -34.63
CA ILE A 615 67.71 13.58 -34.94
C ILE A 615 67.25 12.24 -35.56
N GLY A 616 65.96 11.95 -35.53
CA GLY A 616 65.41 10.76 -36.17
C GLY A 616 63.89 10.71 -36.11
N ALA A 617 63.28 9.91 -36.98
CA ALA A 617 61.84 9.65 -36.96
C ALA A 617 61.55 8.19 -37.30
N PHE A 618 60.52 7.64 -36.68
CA PHE A 618 59.99 6.30 -36.95
C PHE A 618 58.57 6.43 -37.48
N SER A 619 58.26 5.69 -38.55
CA SER A 619 56.93 5.64 -39.15
C SER A 619 56.27 4.27 -38.91
N PRO A 620 54.96 4.21 -38.63
CA PRO A 620 54.26 2.94 -38.46
C PRO A 620 54.33 2.10 -39.75
N GLY A 621 54.61 0.80 -39.62
CA GLY A 621 54.62 -0.12 -40.76
C GLY A 621 55.86 -0.06 -41.65
N ALA A 622 56.87 0.75 -41.30
CA ALA A 622 58.18 0.61 -41.88
C ALA A 622 58.80 -0.73 -41.42
N ALA A 623 59.08 -1.62 -42.37
CA ALA A 623 59.90 -2.80 -42.09
C ALA A 623 61.34 -2.33 -41.82
N MET A 624 61.95 -2.87 -40.75
CA MET A 624 63.35 -2.61 -40.41
C MET A 624 64.31 -3.17 -41.46
#